data_AF-A0A8H5QDG8-F1
#
_entry.id   AF-A0A8H5QDG8-F1
#
_cell.length_a   1.000
_cell.length_b   1.000
_cell.length_c   1.000
_cell.angle_alpha   90.00
_cell.angle_beta   90.00
_cell.angle_gamma   90.00
#
_symmetry.space_group_name_H-M   'P 1'
#
loop_
_entity.id
_entity.type
_entity.pdbx_description
1 polymer ?
#
loop_
_entity_poly.entity_id
_entity_poly.type
_entity_poly.pdbx_seq_one_letter_code
_entity_poly.pdbx_strand_id
1 'polypeptide(L)'
;MPSITNIANMCSHLQNASKARLGITSVKNCKYNLQLALALHRSGFFSTIYRSGPHPPTLEQMVSEPPVQVTNANVATMRLWLGLKYWDGKPVLAKANAISTPKRLMTANIAELARLARGFPTKVDGGVVPGLNLGECMFVSTSKGMLEVREALAKKQGGLLVCRVS
;
A
#
# COMPACT_ATOMS: atom_id res chain seq x y z
N MET A 1 9.43 -7.11 -10.98
CA MET A 1 8.61 -5.89 -11.15
C MET A 1 7.26 -6.11 -10.48
N PRO A 2 6.73 -5.18 -9.66
CA PRO A 2 5.45 -5.38 -8.98
C PRO A 2 4.30 -5.58 -9.95
N SER A 3 3.34 -6.43 -9.59
CA SER A 3 2.10 -6.58 -10.34
C SER A 3 1.20 -5.36 -10.10
N ILE A 4 1.34 -4.37 -10.97
CA ILE A 4 0.64 -3.08 -10.87
C ILE A 4 -0.88 -3.25 -10.90
N THR A 5 -1.41 -4.21 -11.65
CA THR A 5 -2.84 -4.52 -11.66
C THR A 5 -3.36 -4.91 -10.27
N ASN A 6 -2.64 -5.78 -9.56
CA ASN A 6 -3.06 -6.20 -8.21
C ASN A 6 -3.03 -5.04 -7.22
N ILE A 7 -2.04 -4.14 -7.35
CA ILE A 7 -1.94 -2.96 -6.49
C ILE A 7 -3.03 -1.95 -6.80
N ALA A 8 -3.33 -1.68 -8.07
CA ALA A 8 -4.43 -0.80 -8.46
C ALA A 8 -5.76 -1.33 -7.91
N ASN A 9 -6.02 -2.63 -8.04
CA ASN A 9 -7.20 -3.27 -7.47
C ASN A 9 -7.25 -3.17 -5.94
N MET A 10 -6.10 -3.34 -5.26
CA MET A 10 -5.99 -3.16 -3.82
C MET A 10 -6.32 -1.71 -3.41
N CYS A 11 -5.80 -0.71 -4.12
CA CYS A 11 -6.07 0.71 -3.83
C CYS A 11 -7.56 1.03 -3.94
N SER A 12 -8.20 0.64 -5.04
CA SER A 12 -9.65 0.85 -5.24
C SER A 12 -10.48 0.13 -4.17
N HIS A 13 -10.12 -1.11 -3.84
CA HIS A 13 -10.81 -1.89 -2.82
C HIS A 13 -10.68 -1.26 -1.43
N LEU A 14 -9.48 -0.81 -1.05
CA LEU A 14 -9.25 -0.12 0.24
C LEU A 14 -10.07 1.16 0.35
N GLN A 15 -10.13 1.95 -0.73
CA GLN A 15 -10.95 3.16 -0.74
C GLN A 15 -12.44 2.85 -0.55
N ASN A 16 -12.94 1.78 -1.16
CA ASN A 16 -14.33 1.34 -0.97
C ASN A 16 -14.58 0.84 0.46
N ALA A 17 -13.65 0.08 1.04
CA ALA A 17 -13.75 -0.42 2.41
C ALA A 17 -13.76 0.73 3.44
N SER A 18 -12.91 1.74 3.25
CA SER A 18 -12.88 2.94 4.09
C SER A 18 -14.16 3.77 3.98
N LYS A 19 -14.70 3.93 2.77
CA LYS A 19 -15.99 4.61 2.54
C LYS A 19 -17.15 3.89 3.23
N ALA A 20 -17.13 2.55 3.19
CA ALA A 20 -18.12 1.70 3.85
C ALA A 20 -17.91 1.57 5.38
N ARG A 21 -16.88 2.22 5.94
CA ARG A 21 -16.55 2.20 7.37
C ARG A 21 -16.34 0.77 7.93
N LEU A 22 -15.78 -0.12 7.14
CA LEU A 22 -15.47 -1.49 7.58
C LEU A 22 -14.30 -1.48 8.56
N GLY A 23 -14.39 -2.23 9.67
CA GLY A 23 -13.29 -2.35 10.63
C GLY A 23 -12.14 -3.21 10.12
N ILE A 24 -12.45 -4.23 9.31
CA ILE A 24 -11.48 -5.12 8.66
C ILE A 24 -11.85 -5.31 7.19
N THR A 25 -10.85 -5.58 6.36
CA THR A 25 -11.08 -5.94 4.96
C THR A 25 -10.07 -6.97 4.47
N SER A 26 -10.35 -7.58 3.32
CA SER A 26 -9.56 -8.69 2.79
C SER A 26 -9.10 -8.49 1.36
N VAL A 27 -7.79 -8.58 1.12
CA VAL A 27 -7.17 -8.46 -0.21
C VAL A 27 -6.53 -9.77 -0.64
N LYS A 28 -6.26 -9.90 -1.95
CA LYS A 28 -5.59 -11.07 -2.52
C LYS A 28 -4.23 -11.29 -1.85
N ASN A 29 -3.96 -12.53 -1.43
CA ASN A 29 -2.67 -12.94 -0.90
C ASN A 29 -1.63 -13.04 -2.02
N CYS A 30 -0.86 -11.97 -2.22
CA CYS A 30 0.31 -11.98 -3.10
C CYS A 30 1.44 -11.16 -2.49
N LYS A 31 2.68 -11.45 -2.93
CA LYS A 31 3.89 -10.79 -2.43
C LYS A 31 3.80 -9.26 -2.53
N TYR A 32 3.28 -8.74 -3.63
CA TYR A 32 3.22 -7.29 -3.88
C TYR A 32 2.19 -6.58 -2.99
N ASN A 33 1.00 -7.16 -2.81
CA ASN A 33 -0.01 -6.64 -1.88
C ASN A 33 0.49 -6.70 -0.44
N LEU A 34 1.18 -7.78 -0.05
CA LEU A 34 1.78 -7.89 1.28
C LEU A 34 2.84 -6.81 1.51
N GLN A 35 3.74 -6.58 0.55
CA GLN A 35 4.77 -5.54 0.66
C GLN A 35 4.16 -4.14 0.80
N LEU A 36 3.11 -3.84 0.02
CA LEU A 36 2.38 -2.58 0.16
C LEU A 36 1.66 -2.49 1.50
N ALA A 37 1.00 -3.56 1.94
CA ALA A 37 0.34 -3.60 3.24
C ALA A 37 1.32 -3.33 4.39
N LEU A 38 2.49 -4.00 4.39
CA LEU A 38 3.53 -3.79 5.39
C LEU A 38 4.07 -2.35 5.39
N ALA A 39 4.24 -1.74 4.21
CA ALA A 39 4.64 -0.34 4.11
C ALA A 39 3.56 0.60 4.68
N LEU A 40 2.28 0.36 4.35
CA LEU A 40 1.15 1.12 4.88
C LEU A 40 1.01 0.99 6.40
N HIS A 41 1.23 -0.21 6.94
CA HIS A 41 1.23 -0.46 8.39
C HIS A 41 2.37 0.26 9.10
N ARG A 42 3.59 0.19 8.56
CA ARG A 42 4.75 0.94 9.08
C ARG A 42 4.53 2.46 9.05
N SER A 43 3.85 2.97 8.01
CA SER A 43 3.44 4.38 7.92
C SER A 43 2.19 4.72 8.74
N GLY A 44 1.61 3.77 9.48
CA GLY A 44 0.53 4.01 10.43
C GLY A 44 -0.90 3.93 9.87
N PHE A 45 -1.10 3.60 8.58
CA PHE A 45 -2.44 3.55 7.96
C PHE A 45 -3.27 2.33 8.38
N PHE A 46 -2.63 1.19 8.63
CA PHE A 46 -3.29 -0.03 9.11
C PHE A 46 -3.02 -0.28 10.58
N SER A 47 -3.98 -0.91 11.27
CA SER A 47 -3.80 -1.39 12.65
C SER A 47 -3.10 -2.75 12.66
N THR A 48 -3.57 -3.68 11.83
CA THR A 48 -3.09 -5.06 11.78
C THR A 48 -2.99 -5.57 10.35
N ILE A 49 -2.07 -6.51 10.13
CA ILE A 49 -1.96 -7.30 8.90
C ILE A 49 -1.91 -8.75 9.33
N TYR A 50 -2.84 -9.56 8.83
CA TYR A 50 -2.96 -10.96 9.19
C TYR A 50 -3.20 -11.81 7.95
N ARG A 51 -2.64 -13.02 7.90
CA ARG A 51 -2.88 -13.96 6.81
C ARG A 51 -3.76 -15.09 7.32
N SER A 52 -4.90 -15.30 6.67
CA SER A 52 -5.87 -16.34 7.02
C SER A 52 -6.61 -16.81 5.76
N GLY A 53 -7.49 -17.78 5.92
CA GLY A 53 -8.37 -18.29 4.88
C GLY A 53 -9.42 -17.29 4.39
N PRO A 54 -10.47 -17.76 3.69
CA PRO A 54 -11.47 -16.91 3.06
C PRO A 54 -12.43 -16.25 4.05
N HIS A 55 -12.54 -16.79 5.27
CA HIS A 55 -13.40 -16.24 6.33
C HIS A 55 -12.64 -15.21 7.18
N PRO A 56 -13.33 -14.14 7.64
CA PRO A 56 -12.71 -13.12 8.47
C PRO A 56 -12.25 -13.71 9.80
N PRO A 57 -10.98 -13.50 10.20
CA PRO A 57 -10.53 -13.78 11.56
C PRO A 57 -11.16 -12.76 12.52
N THR A 58 -11.26 -13.11 13.80
CA THR A 58 -11.60 -12.12 14.83
C THR A 58 -10.43 -11.15 15.05
N LEU A 59 -10.71 -9.96 15.58
CA LEU A 59 -9.67 -8.98 15.90
C LEU A 59 -8.67 -9.53 16.92
N GLU A 60 -9.13 -10.33 17.87
CA GLU A 60 -8.29 -11.00 18.86
C GLU A 60 -7.33 -11.99 18.19
N GLN A 61 -7.84 -12.86 17.30
CA GLN A 61 -7.03 -13.82 16.55
C GLN A 61 -5.93 -13.13 15.73
N MET A 62 -6.23 -11.97 15.13
CA MET A 62 -5.25 -11.22 14.34
C MET A 62 -4.06 -10.70 15.17
N VAL A 63 -4.18 -10.65 16.50
CA VAL A 63 -3.16 -10.13 17.41
C VAL A 63 -2.50 -11.24 18.23
N SER A 64 -3.28 -12.21 18.72
CA SER A 64 -2.81 -13.25 19.65
C SER A 64 -2.30 -14.50 18.95
N GLU A 65 -2.86 -14.86 17.79
CA GLU A 65 -2.55 -16.11 17.13
C GLU A 65 -1.52 -15.93 16.01
N PRO A 66 -0.62 -16.91 15.79
CA PRO A 66 0.26 -16.90 14.63
C PRO A 66 -0.56 -17.17 13.35
N PRO A 67 -0.23 -16.50 12.23
CA PRO A 67 -0.93 -16.69 10.98
C PRO A 67 -0.75 -18.12 10.44
N VAL A 68 -1.79 -18.63 9.78
CA VAL A 68 -1.78 -19.98 9.19
C VAL A 68 -0.62 -20.12 8.20
N GLN A 69 0.15 -21.21 8.34
CA GLN A 69 1.25 -21.51 7.42
C GLN A 69 0.71 -21.76 6.01
N VAL A 70 1.29 -21.07 5.03
CA VAL A 70 0.90 -21.21 3.63
C VAL A 70 1.61 -22.41 3.01
N THR A 71 0.83 -23.34 2.46
CA THR A 71 1.29 -24.52 1.74
C THR A 71 0.62 -24.59 0.37
N ASN A 72 1.07 -25.49 -0.51
CA ASN A 72 0.46 -25.67 -1.82
C ASN A 72 -1.03 -26.07 -1.74
N ALA A 73 -1.44 -26.74 -0.66
CA ALA A 73 -2.82 -27.16 -0.45
C ALA A 73 -3.78 -25.99 -0.12
N ASN A 74 -3.29 -24.91 0.48
CA ASN A 74 -4.13 -23.81 0.97
C ASN A 74 -3.88 -22.46 0.27
N VAL A 75 -2.78 -22.31 -0.48
CA VAL A 75 -2.39 -21.02 -1.08
C VAL A 75 -3.48 -20.37 -1.93
N ALA A 76 -4.33 -21.17 -2.56
CA ALA A 76 -5.43 -20.70 -3.42
C ALA A 76 -6.55 -20.02 -2.63
N THR A 77 -6.81 -20.43 -1.39
CA THR A 77 -7.89 -19.89 -0.54
C THR A 77 -7.41 -18.82 0.43
N MET A 78 -6.10 -18.65 0.58
CA MET A 78 -5.49 -17.70 1.49
C MET A 78 -5.71 -16.24 1.07
N ARG A 79 -5.94 -15.38 2.06
CA ARG A 79 -6.15 -13.94 1.91
C ARG A 79 -5.32 -13.15 2.91
N LEU A 80 -5.12 -11.87 2.61
CA LEU A 80 -4.53 -10.90 3.52
C LEU A 80 -5.65 -10.07 4.14
N TRP A 81 -5.81 -10.21 5.44
CA TRP A 81 -6.74 -9.46 6.26
C TRP A 81 -6.04 -8.22 6.81
N LEU A 82 -6.68 -7.07 6.63
CA LEU A 82 -6.15 -5.75 6.95
C LEU A 82 -7.10 -5.07 7.94
N GLY A 83 -6.56 -4.63 9.08
CA GLY A 83 -7.29 -3.81 10.04
C GLY A 83 -7.29 -2.34 9.61
N LEU A 84 -8.47 -1.77 9.40
CA LEU A 84 -8.64 -0.38 9.03
C LEU A 84 -8.76 0.50 10.28
N LYS A 85 -8.17 1.70 10.20
CA LYS A 85 -8.19 2.68 11.29
C LYS A 85 -9.18 3.79 11.02
N TYR A 86 -9.87 4.21 12.08
CA TYR A 86 -10.75 5.37 12.09
C TYR A 86 -10.39 6.24 13.30
N TRP A 87 -10.37 7.54 13.10
CA TRP A 87 -10.15 8.53 14.14
C TRP A 87 -11.19 9.63 14.00
N ASP A 88 -11.84 10.01 15.10
CA ASP A 88 -12.90 11.03 15.10
C ASP A 88 -13.98 10.78 14.01
N GLY A 89 -14.40 9.51 13.88
CA GLY A 89 -15.39 9.09 12.90
C GLY A 89 -14.94 9.18 11.42
N LYS A 90 -13.68 9.49 11.14
CA LYS A 90 -13.09 9.59 9.79
C LYS A 90 -12.07 8.47 9.55
N PRO A 91 -12.00 7.88 8.33
CA PRO A 91 -10.98 6.88 8.02
C PRO A 91 -9.59 7.53 7.99
N VAL A 92 -8.60 6.86 8.58
CA VAL A 92 -7.18 7.26 8.50
C VAL A 92 -6.63 7.04 7.09
N LEU A 93 -7.15 6.03 6.38
CA LEU A 93 -6.90 5.82 4.96
C LEU A 93 -8.15 6.22 4.19
N ALA A 94 -8.27 7.49 3.83
CA ALA A 94 -9.42 8.04 3.12
C ALA A 94 -9.30 7.88 1.60
N LYS A 95 -8.10 8.06 1.04
CA LYS A 95 -7.83 7.98 -0.40
C LYS A 95 -6.64 7.05 -0.65
N ALA A 96 -6.78 6.16 -1.64
CA ALA A 96 -5.70 5.35 -2.15
C ALA A 96 -5.75 5.38 -3.68
N ASN A 97 -4.82 6.10 -4.29
CA ASN A 97 -4.77 6.30 -5.73
C ASN A 97 -3.51 5.64 -6.30
N ALA A 98 -3.67 4.72 -7.25
CA ALA A 98 -2.53 4.16 -7.98
C ALA A 98 -1.88 5.23 -8.86
N ILE A 99 -0.54 5.34 -8.83
CA ILE A 99 0.22 6.28 -9.67
C ILE A 99 0.62 5.58 -10.97
N SER A 100 1.31 4.44 -10.85
CA SER A 100 1.57 3.57 -11.99
C SER A 100 0.33 2.72 -12.29
N THR A 101 0.02 2.54 -13.56
CA THR A 101 -1.03 1.65 -14.06
C THR A 101 -0.42 0.64 -15.04
N PRO A 102 -1.08 -0.49 -15.37
CA PRO A 102 -0.50 -1.47 -16.29
C PRO A 102 -0.16 -0.89 -17.67
N LYS A 103 -0.90 0.12 -18.12
CA LYS A 103 -0.67 0.83 -19.39
C LYS A 103 0.53 1.78 -19.32
N ARG A 104 0.86 2.29 -18.13
CA ARG A 104 1.83 3.36 -17.97
C ARG A 104 2.48 3.32 -16.60
N LEU A 105 3.76 3.00 -16.61
CA LEU A 105 4.61 2.91 -15.44
C LEU A 105 5.31 4.26 -15.21
N MET A 106 5.34 4.70 -13.96
CA MET A 106 5.91 5.98 -13.55
C MET A 106 7.15 5.71 -12.69
N THR A 107 8.34 5.94 -13.20
CA THR A 107 9.60 5.65 -12.48
C THR A 107 10.34 6.94 -12.17
N ALA A 108 10.77 7.09 -10.91
CA ALA A 108 11.45 8.30 -10.45
C ALA A 108 12.85 7.99 -9.91
N ASN A 109 13.82 8.84 -10.27
CA ASN A 109 15.15 8.85 -9.66
C ASN A 109 15.17 9.61 -8.32
N ILE A 110 16.32 9.63 -7.65
CA ILE A 110 16.46 10.22 -6.31
C ILE A 110 16.17 11.74 -6.33
N ALA A 111 16.64 12.46 -7.34
CA ALA A 111 16.43 13.90 -7.45
C ALA A 111 14.95 14.24 -7.70
N GLU A 112 14.28 13.44 -8.51
CA GLU A 112 12.85 13.56 -8.80
C GLU A 112 12.00 13.26 -7.56
N LEU A 113 12.30 12.17 -6.84
CA LEU A 113 11.65 11.85 -5.56
C LEU A 113 11.81 12.99 -4.55
N ALA A 114 12.98 13.64 -4.51
CA ALA A 114 13.23 14.73 -3.59
C ALA A 114 12.37 15.96 -3.91
N ARG A 115 12.12 16.23 -5.20
CA ARG A 115 11.20 17.29 -5.64
C ARG A 115 9.75 16.94 -5.31
N LEU A 116 9.32 15.70 -5.58
CA LEU A 116 7.97 15.22 -5.27
C LEU A 116 7.68 15.28 -3.77
N ALA A 117 8.62 14.85 -2.93
CA ALA A 117 8.48 14.87 -1.47
C ALA A 117 8.36 16.29 -0.89
N ARG A 118 8.93 17.29 -1.56
CA ARG A 118 8.81 18.72 -1.21
C ARG A 118 7.55 19.39 -1.78
N GLY A 119 6.68 18.65 -2.46
CA GLY A 119 5.42 19.18 -3.01
C GLY A 119 5.54 19.79 -4.42
N PHE A 120 6.68 19.65 -5.10
CA PHE A 120 6.83 20.18 -6.46
C PHE A 120 6.38 19.16 -7.52
N PRO A 121 5.50 19.55 -8.46
CA PRO A 121 5.24 18.76 -9.65
C PRO A 121 6.54 18.44 -10.39
N THR A 122 6.69 17.18 -10.79
CA THR A 122 7.94 16.68 -11.35
C THR A 122 7.66 15.78 -12.54
N LYS A 123 8.36 16.03 -13.65
CA LYS A 123 8.41 15.12 -14.80
C LYS A 123 9.31 13.95 -14.43
N VAL A 124 8.76 12.75 -14.50
CA VAL A 124 9.43 11.48 -14.25
C VAL A 124 9.37 10.64 -15.53
N ASP A 125 10.05 9.51 -15.54
CA ASP A 125 9.87 8.56 -16.64
C ASP A 125 8.42 8.04 -16.64
N GLY A 126 7.75 8.17 -17.78
CA GLY A 126 6.33 7.86 -17.95
C GLY A 126 5.36 9.03 -17.86
N GLY A 127 5.74 10.22 -17.35
CA GLY A 127 4.85 11.39 -17.34
C GLY A 127 5.12 12.43 -16.26
N VAL A 128 4.12 13.25 -15.93
CA VAL A 128 4.20 14.26 -14.87
C VAL A 128 3.43 13.78 -13.65
N VAL A 129 4.07 13.81 -12.48
CA VAL A 129 3.45 13.44 -11.22
C VAL A 129 3.36 14.68 -10.32
N PRO A 130 2.17 15.00 -9.75
CA PRO A 130 2.03 16.09 -8.78
C PRO A 130 2.90 15.85 -7.55
N GLY A 131 3.34 16.92 -6.88
CA GLY A 131 3.99 16.80 -5.59
C GLY A 131 3.08 16.25 -4.49
N LEU A 132 3.67 15.89 -3.35
CA LEU A 132 2.91 15.53 -2.15
C LEU A 132 2.35 16.76 -1.43
N ASN A 133 1.12 16.64 -0.95
CA ASN A 133 0.50 17.60 -0.05
C ASN A 133 0.66 17.17 1.43
N LEU A 134 0.23 18.03 2.35
CA LEU A 134 0.18 17.74 3.77
C LEU A 134 -0.68 16.49 4.05
N GLY A 135 -0.15 15.57 4.86
CA GLY A 135 -0.82 14.31 5.21
C GLY A 135 -0.77 13.23 4.11
N GLU A 136 -0.23 13.53 2.92
CA GLU A 136 -0.08 12.53 1.87
C GLU A 136 1.24 11.74 2.00
N CYS A 137 1.13 10.43 1.76
CA CYS A 137 2.24 9.51 1.62
C CYS A 137 2.28 8.97 0.19
N MET A 138 3.49 8.81 -0.35
CA MET A 138 3.71 8.17 -1.64
C MET A 138 4.57 6.92 -1.44
N PHE A 139 4.11 5.79 -1.96
CA PHE A 139 4.83 4.52 -1.86
C PHE A 139 5.56 4.22 -3.17
N VAL A 140 6.81 3.78 -3.04
CA VAL A 140 7.75 3.53 -4.13
C VAL A 140 8.27 2.11 -4.02
N SER A 141 8.19 1.35 -5.11
CA SER A 141 8.80 0.04 -5.23
C SER A 141 10.27 0.21 -5.65
N THR A 142 11.17 -0.08 -4.72
CA THR A 142 12.62 0.04 -4.91
C THR A 142 13.29 -1.34 -4.93
N SER A 143 14.60 -1.38 -5.19
CA SER A 143 15.42 -2.60 -5.02
C SER A 143 15.45 -3.11 -3.59
N LYS A 144 15.24 -2.23 -2.59
CA LYS A 144 15.18 -2.55 -1.15
C LYS A 144 13.76 -2.82 -0.63
N GLY A 145 12.80 -3.02 -1.54
CA GLY A 145 11.39 -3.27 -1.21
C GLY A 145 10.51 -2.03 -1.34
N MET A 146 9.28 -2.15 -0.81
CA MET A 146 8.29 -1.07 -0.81
C MET A 146 8.59 -0.09 0.33
N LEU A 147 8.82 1.17 -0.03
CA LEU A 147 9.20 2.23 0.89
C LEU A 147 8.29 3.44 0.69
N GLU A 148 8.06 4.20 1.75
CA GLU A 148 7.50 5.54 1.62
C GLU A 148 8.55 6.48 0.99
N VAL A 149 8.16 7.51 0.26
CA VAL A 149 9.09 8.35 -0.51
C VAL A 149 10.21 8.97 0.33
N ARG A 150 9.95 9.37 1.57
CA ARG A 150 10.93 9.92 2.51
C ARG A 150 11.86 8.83 3.03
N GLU A 151 11.36 7.62 3.25
CA GLU A 151 12.18 6.45 3.55
C GLU A 151 13.10 6.08 2.36
N ALA A 152 12.58 6.13 1.14
CA ALA A 152 13.33 5.86 -0.08
C ALA A 152 14.45 6.89 -0.28
N LEU A 153 14.16 8.17 -0.04
CA LEU A 153 15.14 9.26 -0.08
C LEU A 153 16.25 9.09 0.96
N ALA A 154 15.89 8.75 2.21
CA ALA A 154 16.87 8.48 3.27
C ALA A 154 17.80 7.32 2.89
N LYS A 155 17.29 6.32 2.16
CA LYS A 155 18.07 5.17 1.66
C LYS A 155 18.73 5.40 0.30
N LYS A 156 18.65 6.62 -0.25
CA LYS A 156 19.16 7.00 -1.58
C LYS A 156 18.69 6.02 -2.68
N GLN A 157 17.40 5.69 -2.67
CA GLN A 157 16.80 4.78 -3.66
C GLN A 157 15.80 5.53 -4.53
N GLY A 158 15.91 5.35 -5.85
CA GLY A 158 14.83 5.61 -6.80
C GLY A 158 13.93 4.38 -6.95
N GLY A 159 12.91 4.49 -7.79
CA GLY A 159 12.08 3.34 -8.11
C GLY A 159 10.76 3.67 -8.78
N LEU A 160 9.93 2.65 -8.91
CA LEU A 160 8.62 2.74 -9.51
C LEU A 160 7.62 3.34 -8.52
N LEU A 161 6.94 4.43 -8.90
CA LEU A 161 5.91 5.07 -8.09
C LEU A 161 4.65 4.21 -8.10
N VAL A 162 4.23 3.73 -6.93
CA VAL A 162 3.17 2.72 -6.81
C VAL A 162 1.81 3.36 -6.57
N CYS A 163 1.66 4.02 -5.44
CA CYS A 163 0.40 4.67 -5.07
C CYS A 163 0.64 5.88 -4.16
N ARG A 164 -0.37 6.74 -4.11
CA ARG A 164 -0.51 7.86 -3.18
C ARG A 164 -1.65 7.55 -2.22
N VAL A 165 -1.42 7.79 -0.94
CA VAL A 165 -2.39 7.51 0.12
C VAL A 165 -2.51 8.72 1.05
N SER A 166 -3.73 9.00 1.49
CA SER A 166 -4.08 10.00 2.52
C SER A 166 -5.32 9.61 3.30
#